data_AF-X1K0Y0-F1
#
_entry.id   AF-X1K0Y0-F1
#
_cell.length_a   1.000
_cell.length_b   1.000
_cell.length_c   1.000
_cell.angle_alpha   90.00
_cell.angle_beta   90.00
_cell.angle_gamma   90.00
#
_symmetry.space_group_name_H-M   'P 1'
#
loop_
_entity.id
_entity.type
_entity.pdbx_description
1 polymer ?
#
loop_
_entity_poly.entity_id
_entity_poly.type
_entity_poly.pdbx_seq_one_letter_code
_entity_poly.pdbx_strand_id
1 'polypeptide(L)'
;FQVEVLVRGGLNCWRNRFEEQKWIEDDSPKIPLLVAVNYYKGKVVAFGTLSIFSSLGREYGFSAFDNDIIIANILRWLTLDVDSEGQVITIDLQKDLFYW
;
A
#
# COMPACT_ATOMS: atom_id res chain seq x y z
N PHE A 1 -4.19 9.47 -16.40
CA PHE A 1 -4.28 9.13 -14.96
C PHE A 1 -2.99 9.57 -14.30
N GLN A 2 -3.04 10.27 -13.16
CA GLN A 2 -1.84 10.69 -12.44
C GLN A 2 -1.73 9.86 -11.16
N VAL A 3 -0.64 9.11 -11.02
CA VAL A 3 -0.35 8.35 -9.81
C VAL A 3 0.36 9.27 -8.82
N GLU A 4 -0.22 9.44 -7.65
CA GLU A 4 0.35 10.21 -6.55
C GLU A 4 1.11 9.28 -5.60
N VAL A 5 2.35 9.64 -5.27
CA VAL A 5 3.17 8.87 -4.33
C VAL A 5 3.02 9.48 -2.94
N LEU A 6 2.36 8.75 -2.04
CA LEU A 6 2.08 9.20 -0.68
C LEU A 6 3.25 8.92 0.27
N VAL A 7 3.92 7.77 0.10
CA VAL A 7 5.08 7.38 0.92
C VAL A 7 6.18 6.84 0.04
N ARG A 8 7.42 7.21 0.37
CA ARG A 8 8.64 6.71 -0.25
C ARG A 8 9.53 6.04 0.79
N GLY A 9 10.33 5.08 0.33
CA GLY A 9 11.45 4.56 1.11
C GLY A 9 12.45 5.65 1.48
N GLY A 10 13.18 5.44 2.57
CA GLY A 10 14.28 6.29 2.97
C GLY A 10 15.45 6.26 1.99
N LEU A 11 16.46 7.09 2.27
CA LEU A 11 17.69 7.17 1.47
C LEU A 11 18.56 5.91 1.57
N ASN A 12 18.45 5.19 2.69
CA ASN A 12 19.24 4.00 2.96
C ASN A 12 18.40 2.72 2.80
N CYS A 13 17.29 2.79 2.05
CA CYS A 13 16.48 1.61 1.76
C CYS A 13 17.18 0.73 0.74
N TRP A 14 17.10 -0.57 0.96
CA TRP A 14 17.58 -1.63 0.08
C TRP A 14 16.54 -2.74 0.05
N ARG A 15 16.65 -3.66 -0.91
CA ARG A 15 15.78 -4.84 -1.01
C ARG A 15 16.58 -6.04 -1.49
N ASN A 16 16.09 -7.23 -1.15
CA ASN A 16 16.53 -8.47 -1.78
C ASN A 16 15.57 -8.84 -2.92
N ARG A 17 16.11 -9.05 -4.12
CA ARG A 17 15.38 -9.50 -5.30
C ARG A 17 15.83 -10.92 -5.64
N PHE A 18 14.89 -11.83 -5.86
CA PHE A 18 15.21 -13.19 -6.29
C PHE A 18 15.26 -13.24 -7.81
N GLU A 19 16.46 -13.43 -8.37
CA GLU A 19 16.69 -13.54 -9.81
C GLU A 19 17.62 -14.72 -10.10
N GLU A 20 17.34 -15.47 -11.16
CA GLU A 20 18.22 -16.55 -11.64
C GLU A 20 18.66 -17.53 -10.54
N GLN A 21 17.71 -17.92 -9.67
CA GLN A 21 17.94 -18.82 -8.53
C GLN A 21 18.87 -18.26 -7.44
N LYS A 22 19.02 -16.94 -7.36
CA LYS A 22 19.85 -16.26 -6.37
C LYS A 22 19.15 -15.05 -5.78
N TRP A 23 19.46 -14.75 -4.52
CA TRP A 23 19.07 -13.49 -3.90
C TRP A 23 20.14 -12.44 -4.19
N ILE A 24 19.71 -11.32 -4.74
CA ILE A 24 20.54 -10.17 -5.05
C ILE A 24 20.08 -9.02 -4.15
N GLU A 25 21.01 -8.45 -3.40
CA GLU A 25 20.77 -7.26 -2.61
C GLU A 25 20.98 -6.02 -3.49
N ASP A 26 19.99 -5.15 -3.54
CA ASP A 26 20.02 -3.93 -4.35
C ASP A 26 19.62 -2.70 -3.50
N ASP A 27 20.41 -1.64 -3.62
CA ASP A 27 20.01 -0.32 -3.12
C ASP A 27 18.71 0.14 -3.79
N SER A 28 17.77 0.61 -2.98
CA SER A 28 16.43 1.01 -3.40
C SER A 28 15.99 2.32 -2.73
N PRO A 29 16.75 3.42 -2.88
CA PRO A 29 16.41 4.69 -2.26
C PRO A 29 15.15 5.31 -2.87
N LYS A 30 14.31 5.93 -2.03
CA LYS A 30 13.14 6.73 -2.46
C LYS A 30 12.09 5.98 -3.31
N ILE A 31 12.11 4.64 -3.30
CA ILE A 31 11.11 3.84 -4.02
C ILE A 31 9.70 4.14 -3.48
N PRO A 32 8.67 4.21 -4.32
CA PRO A 32 7.30 4.34 -3.85
C PRO A 32 6.90 3.14 -2.98
N LEU A 33 6.35 3.39 -1.80
CA LEU A 33 5.84 2.37 -0.88
C LEU A 33 4.32 2.44 -0.72
N LEU A 34 3.73 3.61 -0.98
CA LEU A 34 2.29 3.82 -0.97
C LEU A 34 1.95 4.81 -2.09
N VAL A 35 0.97 4.43 -2.92
CA VAL A 35 0.50 5.28 -4.02
C VAL A 35 -1.01 5.36 -4.06
N ALA A 36 -1.54 6.48 -4.53
CA ALA A 36 -2.96 6.70 -4.75
C ALA A 36 -3.23 7.19 -6.17
N VAL A 37 -4.38 6.85 -6.72
CA VAL A 37 -4.80 7.30 -8.05
C VAL A 37 -6.33 7.35 -8.16
N ASN A 38 -6.83 8.37 -8.85
CA ASN A 38 -8.20 8.36 -9.36
C ASN A 38 -8.21 7.56 -10.68
N TYR A 39 -8.92 6.43 -10.69
CA TYR A 39 -9.03 5.54 -11.84
C TYR A 39 -10.49 5.47 -12.31
N TYR A 40 -10.76 6.03 -13.49
CA TYR A 40 -12.12 6.29 -14.00
C TYR A 40 -12.98 7.04 -12.97
N LYS A 41 -14.02 6.39 -12.44
CA LYS A 41 -14.95 6.93 -11.42
C LYS A 41 -14.61 6.47 -10.00
N GLY A 42 -13.51 5.74 -9.83
CA GLY A 42 -13.10 5.17 -8.56
C GLY A 42 -11.78 5.74 -8.05
N LYS A 43 -11.51 5.44 -6.79
CA LYS A 43 -10.26 5.75 -6.10
C LYS A 43 -9.54 4.44 -5.80
N VAL A 44 -8.23 4.41 -6.02
CA VAL A 44 -7.40 3.24 -5.74
C VAL A 44 -6.22 3.69 -4.90
N VAL A 45 -5.93 2.93 -3.84
CA VAL A 45 -4.69 3.06 -3.06
C VAL A 45 -3.99 1.71 -3.07
N ALA A 46 -2.70 1.71 -3.39
CA ALA A 46 -1.87 0.52 -3.42
C ALA A 46 -0.78 0.61 -2.36
N PHE A 47 -0.71 -0.41 -1.50
CA PHE A 47 0.26 -0.55 -0.43
C PHE A 47 1.37 -1.50 -0.85
N GLY A 48 2.63 -1.10 -0.69
CA GLY A 48 3.81 -1.94 -0.93
C GLY A 48 4.06 -2.98 0.18
N THR A 49 3.34 -2.90 1.29
CA THR A 49 3.40 -3.87 2.38
C THR A 49 2.06 -3.98 3.11
N LEU A 50 1.64 -5.20 3.42
CA LEU A 50 0.46 -5.46 4.26
C LEU A 50 0.78 -5.38 5.74
N SER A 51 2.06 -5.43 6.11
CA SER A 51 2.50 -5.38 7.50
C SER A 51 2.10 -4.11 8.23
N ILE A 52 1.83 -3.01 7.50
CA ILE A 52 1.33 -1.76 8.07
C ILE A 52 -0.02 -1.94 8.80
N PHE A 53 -0.79 -2.97 8.43
CA PHE A 53 -2.06 -3.30 9.08
C PHE A 53 -1.90 -4.31 10.23
N SER A 54 -0.68 -4.76 10.50
CA SER A 54 -0.41 -5.77 11.54
C SER A 54 -0.59 -5.20 12.94
N SER A 55 -1.12 -5.99 13.87
CA SER A 55 -1.23 -5.64 15.30
C SER A 55 -0.14 -6.26 16.17
N LEU A 56 0.95 -6.76 15.56
CA LEU A 56 1.99 -7.55 16.25
C LEU A 56 2.81 -6.78 17.30
N GLY A 57 2.72 -5.44 17.35
CA GLY A 57 3.36 -4.66 18.40
C GLY A 57 3.11 -3.16 18.28
N ARG A 58 3.57 -2.38 19.27
CA ARG A 58 3.49 -0.91 19.21
C ARG A 58 4.53 -0.29 18.27
N GLU A 59 5.65 -0.96 18.04
CA GLU A 59 6.73 -0.45 17.19
C GLU A 59 6.65 -0.95 15.75
N TYR A 60 5.68 -1.82 15.46
CA TYR A 60 5.51 -2.44 14.15
C TYR A 60 4.03 -2.57 13.78
N GLY A 61 3.71 -2.17 12.55
CA GLY A 61 2.35 -2.28 12.00
C GLY A 61 1.45 -1.12 12.41
N PHE A 62 0.18 -1.42 12.68
CA PHE A 62 -0.91 -0.44 12.74
C PHE A 62 -0.66 0.65 13.79
N SER A 63 -0.19 0.29 14.98
CA SER A 63 0.04 1.22 16.08
C SER A 63 1.43 1.87 16.07
N ALA A 64 2.25 1.57 15.07
CA ALA A 64 3.61 2.10 14.98
C ALA A 64 3.63 3.49 14.36
N PHE A 65 4.31 4.41 15.03
CA PHE A 65 4.36 5.82 14.63
C PHE A 65 2.93 6.34 14.37
N ASP A 66 2.70 6.99 13.24
CA ASP A 66 1.39 7.54 12.83
C ASP A 66 0.70 6.66 11.77
N ASN A 67 0.95 5.34 11.78
CA ASN A 67 0.35 4.42 10.81
C ASN A 67 -1.18 4.35 10.92
N ASP A 68 -1.73 4.50 12.12
CA ASP A 68 -3.18 4.58 12.35
C ASP A 68 -3.78 5.82 11.69
N ILE A 69 -3.11 6.98 11.80
CA ILE A 69 -3.54 8.25 11.20
C ILE A 69 -3.50 8.16 9.68
N ILE A 70 -2.41 7.63 9.08
CA ILE A 70 -2.33 7.51 7.61
C ILE A 70 -3.38 6.55 7.07
N ILE A 71 -3.61 5.41 7.73
CA ILE A 71 -4.63 4.44 7.34
C ILE A 71 -6.02 5.05 7.46
N ALA A 72 -6.33 5.74 8.57
CA ALA A 72 -7.62 6.40 8.77
C ALA A 72 -7.89 7.45 7.68
N ASN A 73 -6.89 8.26 7.32
CA ASN A 73 -7.02 9.26 6.26
C ASN A 73 -7.21 8.63 4.87
N ILE A 74 -6.51 7.54 4.57
CA ILE A 74 -6.70 6.78 3.32
C ILE A 74 -8.12 6.23 3.24
N LEU A 75 -8.60 5.55 4.28
CA LEU A 75 -9.94 4.99 4.32
C LEU A 75 -10.99 6.09 4.19
N ARG A 76 -10.78 7.22 4.89
CA ARG A 76 -11.64 8.39 4.77
C ARG A 76 -11.64 8.94 3.34
N TRP A 77 -10.49 9.09 2.70
CA TRP A 77 -10.43 9.57 1.31
C TRP A 77 -11.13 8.61 0.33
N LEU A 78 -10.96 7.30 0.54
CA LEU A 78 -11.64 6.27 -0.25
C LEU A 78 -13.17 6.32 -0.10
N THR A 79 -13.69 6.76 1.05
CA THR A 79 -15.14 6.80 1.33
C THR A 79 -15.79 8.18 1.14
N LEU A 80 -15.05 9.28 1.18
CA LEU A 80 -15.60 10.65 1.19
C LEU A 80 -16.36 11.08 -0.09
N ASP A 81 -16.05 10.49 -1.25
CA ASP A 81 -16.77 10.77 -2.51
C ASP A 81 -17.73 9.64 -2.91
N VAL A 82 -18.01 8.72 -1.97
CA VAL A 82 -19.03 7.70 -2.17
C VAL A 82 -20.38 8.36 -1.88
N ASP A 83 -20.90 9.14 -2.84
CA ASP A 83 -22.32 9.51 -2.95
C ASP A 83 -23.20 8.28 -3.30
N SER A 84 -22.75 7.08 -2.97
CA SER A 84 -23.43 5.86 -3.37
C SER A 84 -24.41 5.45 -2.29
N GLU A 85 -25.68 5.40 -2.66
CA GLU A 85 -26.67 4.50 -2.05
C GLU A 85 -26.29 3.00 -2.20
N GLY A 86 -25.11 2.69 -2.74
CA GLY A 86 -24.57 1.36 -2.97
C GLY A 86 -23.85 0.76 -1.77
N GLN A 87 -23.92 -0.56 -1.68
CA GLN A 87 -23.28 -1.36 -0.65
C GLN A 87 -21.75 -1.35 -0.83
N VAL A 88 -21.00 -1.12 0.25
CA VAL A 88 -19.55 -1.35 0.27
C VAL A 88 -19.31 -2.82 -0.06
N ILE A 89 -18.61 -3.09 -1.17
CA ILE A 89 -18.21 -4.43 -1.57
C ILE A 89 -16.71 -4.62 -1.34
N THR A 90 -16.36 -5.62 -0.55
CA THR A 90 -15.00 -6.13 -0.46
C THR A 90 -14.76 -7.03 -1.67
N ILE A 91 -13.84 -6.66 -2.55
CA ILE A 91 -13.44 -7.52 -3.66
C ILE A 91 -12.19 -8.29 -3.23
N ASP A 92 -12.34 -9.59 -3.02
CA ASP A 92 -11.20 -10.47 -2.83
C ASP A 92 -10.42 -10.58 -4.15
N LEU A 93 -9.12 -10.28 -4.10
CA LEU A 93 -8.23 -10.54 -5.23
C LEU A 93 -8.18 -12.05 -5.46
N GLN A 94 -8.57 -12.48 -6.66
CA GLN A 94 -8.41 -13.87 -7.10
C GLN A 94 -6.91 -14.19 -7.18
N LYS A 95 -6.39 -14.79 -6.11
CA LYS A 95 -4.98 -15.13 -5.94
C LYS A 95 -4.47 -16.07 -7.04
N ASP A 96 -5.37 -16.84 -7.67
CA ASP A 96 -5.08 -17.79 -8.74
C ASP A 96 -4.69 -17.12 -10.07
N LEU A 97 -4.97 -15.82 -10.23
CA LEU A 97 -4.59 -15.06 -11.42
C LEU A 97 -3.18 -14.47 -11.34
N PHE A 98 -2.51 -14.56 -10.19
CA PHE A 98 -1.18 -14.00 -9.98
C PHE A 98 -0.22 -15.10 -9.52
N TYR A 99 0.82 -15.35 -10.31
CA TYR A 99 1.92 -16.23 -9.91
C TYR A 99 2.82 -15.48 -8.92
N TRP A 100 2.96 -16.02 -7.71
CA TRP A 100 3.84 -15.53 -6.66
C TRP A 100 5.19 -16.25 -6.70
#